data_AF-A0A327RAI0-F1
#
_entry.id   AF-A0A327RAI0-F1
#
_cell.length_a   1.000
_cell.length_b   1.000
_cell.length_c   1.000
_cell.angle_alpha   90.00
_cell.angle_beta   90.00
_cell.angle_gamma   90.00
#
_symmetry.space_group_name_H-M   'P 1'
#
loop_
_entity.id
_entity.type
_entity.pdbx_description
1 polymer ?
#
loop_
_entity_poly.entity_id
_entity_poly.type
_entity_poly.pdbx_seq_one_letter_code
_entity_poly.pdbx_strand_id
1 'polypeptide(L)'
;MKRQCFALLIVIFCFFKVNAQDITLFQQFNGRYDYLAIGNTLNQAENNLSQSFCETLPSSQATLTLPTNATVVSAYLFWSGSGPGDTEVTFNATPITAEDTFTVEYNAGFNGQLTYFASYAEVTNQIITEGDGVYIFEDLDISDVLANTPGYCNNRTNYAGWSLYVIYQDDTLPLNQVNLFLGLEIINSAVQNKTIILENVNVLDNDNAKIGFLAWEGDNALNFGESLSINGNILSNPPLNLPDNAFNGTNSFTNATNFYNADLDVYNIENNIQIGDTQVTINLTTGALDSNGVFRADLIIINNIITVLNSQLPDATIVLNNYNVVCTNREVELDYTVFNNNSTATLPANTPIAFFIDDVLIAQSVTNSDIPIGGSENNQISITIPSSIPDSFIIEIEVDNDGSNTGIITETNEVNNETFELIELIPLPETIQLQPITACDEGFNKATFDLSKVLNQIDQNEYLSFTFFESLDAIVTDNSIPNPTDYFSNETPQTLYITAETDICFDIFVFGLLTENCPPIIPEGFSPNEDSINDFFNIQGLYSVFENHELLIYNRYGTLIFKGDDNNKWYGQINQGLTNQGKIVPVGTYYYLLNLKDPNFKIQTGWIYVNY
;
A
#
# COMPACT_ATOMS: atom_id res chain seq x y z
N MET A 1 59.41 3.28 8.52
CA MET A 1 58.87 2.67 7.29
C MET A 1 57.38 2.95 7.22
N LYS A 2 56.94 3.93 6.42
CA LYS A 2 55.52 4.20 6.15
C LYS A 2 55.09 3.35 4.95
N ARG A 3 54.05 2.53 5.13
CA ARG A 3 53.45 1.67 4.10
C ARG A 3 52.43 2.54 3.35
N GLN A 4 52.65 2.76 2.05
CA GLN A 4 51.64 3.34 1.16
C GLN A 4 50.79 2.20 0.59
N CYS A 5 49.47 2.29 0.77
CA CYS A 5 48.48 1.48 0.05
C CYS A 5 48.01 2.28 -1.17
N PHE A 6 48.18 1.72 -2.35
CA PHE A 6 47.61 2.22 -3.60
C PHE A 6 46.27 1.51 -3.82
N ALA A 7 45.16 2.27 -3.89
CA ALA A 7 43.87 1.75 -4.31
C ALA A 7 43.73 1.99 -5.81
N LEU A 8 43.56 0.90 -6.57
CA LEU A 8 43.34 0.93 -8.02
C LEU A 8 41.82 1.00 -8.26
N LEU A 9 41.33 2.14 -8.76
CA LEU A 9 39.93 2.33 -9.14
C LEU A 9 39.75 1.83 -10.59
N ILE A 10 39.05 0.71 -10.76
CA ILE A 10 38.65 0.20 -12.07
C ILE A 10 37.32 0.85 -12.44
N VAL A 11 37.34 1.76 -13.40
CA VAL A 11 36.13 2.33 -14.02
C VAL A 11 35.71 1.40 -15.15
N ILE A 12 34.61 0.68 -14.94
CA ILE A 12 33.95 -0.12 -15.97
C ILE A 12 33.10 0.84 -16.80
N PHE A 13 33.52 1.13 -18.02
CA PHE A 13 32.66 1.75 -19.03
C PHE A 13 31.72 0.67 -19.57
N CYS A 14 30.46 0.69 -19.13
CA CYS A 14 29.40 -0.03 -19.82
C CYS A 14 29.05 0.74 -21.10
N PHE A 15 29.41 0.18 -22.26
CA PHE A 15 28.80 0.60 -23.52
C PHE A 15 27.42 -0.04 -23.60
N PHE A 16 26.37 0.75 -23.36
CA PHE A 16 25.01 0.35 -23.72
C PHE A 16 24.91 0.39 -25.25
N LYS A 17 24.71 -0.78 -25.87
CA LYS A 17 24.18 -0.81 -27.23
C LYS A 17 22.70 -0.46 -27.14
N VAL A 18 22.34 0.72 -27.62
CA VAL A 18 20.93 1.11 -27.80
C VAL A 18 20.45 0.36 -29.05
N ASN A 19 19.61 -0.66 -28.84
CA ASN A 19 18.82 -1.24 -29.93
C ASN A 19 17.60 -0.32 -30.15
N ALA A 20 16.94 -0.45 -31.31
CA ALA A 20 15.68 0.24 -31.60
C ALA A 20 14.71 0.12 -30.41
N GLN A 21 13.98 1.20 -30.13
CA GLN A 21 13.06 1.28 -29.01
C GLN A 21 11.66 0.92 -29.51
N ASP A 22 11.13 -0.18 -28.98
CA ASP A 22 9.84 -0.72 -29.40
C ASP A 22 8.73 0.32 -29.20
N ILE A 23 7.76 0.33 -30.12
CA ILE A 23 6.56 1.19 -30.01
C ILE A 23 5.68 0.65 -28.87
N THR A 24 5.51 1.42 -27.79
CA THR A 24 4.71 1.04 -26.61
C THR A 24 3.72 2.13 -26.21
N LEU A 25 2.73 1.80 -25.37
CA LEU A 25 1.73 2.76 -24.91
C LEU A 25 2.41 3.90 -24.14
N PHE A 26 2.22 5.13 -24.62
CA PHE A 26 2.78 6.33 -24.02
C PHE A 26 1.73 7.10 -23.20
N GLN A 27 0.54 7.32 -23.77
CA GLN A 27 -0.56 8.01 -23.11
C GLN A 27 -1.90 7.38 -23.49
N GLN A 28 -2.83 7.36 -22.54
CA GLN A 28 -4.17 6.84 -22.73
C GLN A 28 -5.19 7.83 -22.16
N PHE A 29 -6.23 8.11 -22.94
CA PHE A 29 -7.31 9.03 -22.56
C PHE A 29 -8.66 8.31 -22.73
N ASN A 30 -9.39 8.13 -21.64
CA ASN A 30 -10.71 7.48 -21.60
C ASN A 30 -11.80 8.54 -21.44
N GLY A 31 -12.69 8.73 -22.42
CA GLY A 31 -13.70 9.79 -22.36
C GLY A 31 -14.31 10.11 -23.71
N ARG A 32 -14.55 11.40 -23.99
CA ARG A 32 -15.08 11.86 -25.28
C ARG A 32 -13.99 12.63 -26.01
N TYR A 33 -12.96 11.89 -26.42
CA TYR A 33 -11.73 12.48 -26.91
C TYR A 33 -11.52 12.19 -28.39
N ASP A 34 -10.85 13.10 -29.07
CA ASP A 34 -10.30 12.86 -30.39
C ASP A 34 -8.99 13.64 -30.50
N TYR A 35 -8.29 13.51 -31.61
CA TYR A 35 -7.03 14.19 -31.86
C TYR A 35 -6.99 14.84 -33.23
N LEU A 36 -6.16 15.88 -33.31
CA LEU A 36 -5.73 16.53 -34.54
C LEU A 36 -4.20 16.50 -34.58
N ALA A 37 -3.63 16.40 -35.78
CA ALA A 37 -2.19 16.54 -35.96
C ALA A 37 -1.87 17.66 -36.96
N ILE A 38 -0.80 18.40 -36.68
CA ILE A 38 -0.19 19.34 -37.62
C ILE A 38 1.30 19.09 -37.68
N GLY A 39 1.97 19.51 -38.73
CA GLY A 39 3.41 19.36 -38.81
C GLY A 39 3.93 19.88 -40.14
N ASN A 40 5.25 19.99 -40.24
CA ASN A 40 5.91 20.26 -41.51
C ASN A 40 7.34 19.71 -41.50
N THR A 41 7.93 19.52 -42.68
CA THR A 41 9.32 19.08 -42.81
C THR A 41 10.24 20.27 -43.11
N LEU A 42 11.54 20.09 -42.87
CA LEU A 42 12.58 21.05 -43.20
C LEU A 42 13.29 20.65 -44.52
N ASN A 43 12.77 19.66 -45.23
CA ASN A 43 13.26 19.25 -46.54
C ASN A 43 12.68 20.15 -47.64
N GLN A 44 13.52 20.56 -48.60
CA GLN A 44 13.09 21.41 -49.72
C GLN A 44 12.32 20.65 -50.80
N ALA A 45 12.54 19.34 -50.87
CA ALA A 45 11.93 18.40 -51.81
C ALA A 45 12.14 16.97 -51.27
N GLU A 46 11.55 15.99 -51.94
CA GLU A 46 11.85 14.58 -51.70
C GLU A 46 13.32 14.25 -52.05
N ASN A 47 14.01 13.56 -51.13
CA ASN A 47 15.46 13.35 -51.22
C ASN A 47 15.85 12.39 -52.38
N ASN A 48 14.97 11.47 -52.79
CA ASN A 48 15.19 10.55 -53.90
C ASN A 48 14.90 11.16 -55.28
N LEU A 49 14.10 12.23 -55.35
CA LEU A 49 13.79 12.95 -56.60
C LEU A 49 14.70 14.15 -56.85
N SER A 50 15.18 14.82 -55.80
CA SER A 50 16.00 16.03 -55.92
C SER A 50 17.36 15.88 -55.26
N GLN A 51 18.40 15.85 -56.09
CA GLN A 51 19.79 15.65 -55.66
C GLN A 51 20.51 16.98 -55.35
N SER A 52 19.84 18.12 -55.46
CA SER A 52 20.46 19.44 -55.37
C SER A 52 20.59 19.98 -53.95
N PHE A 53 20.03 19.29 -52.96
CA PHE A 53 20.07 19.73 -51.56
C PHE A 53 20.51 18.57 -50.65
N CYS A 54 21.26 18.93 -49.62
CA CYS A 54 21.69 18.06 -48.53
C CYS A 54 21.53 18.81 -47.19
N GLU A 55 21.05 20.06 -47.23
CA GLU A 55 20.85 20.93 -46.08
C GLU A 55 19.34 21.03 -45.76
N THR A 56 19.01 21.37 -44.51
CA THR A 56 17.65 21.62 -44.05
C THR A 56 17.28 23.09 -44.22
N LEU A 57 15.98 23.37 -44.33
CA LEU A 57 15.44 24.71 -44.16
C LEU A 57 15.64 25.16 -42.70
N PRO A 58 15.90 26.46 -42.45
CA PRO A 58 16.10 26.97 -41.10
C PRO A 58 14.80 26.98 -40.26
N SER A 59 13.64 26.90 -40.92
CA SER A 59 12.34 26.98 -40.28
C SER A 59 11.26 26.35 -41.18
N SER A 60 10.20 25.82 -40.58
CA SER A 60 8.94 25.51 -41.26
C SER A 60 7.73 25.85 -40.38
N GLN A 61 6.53 25.78 -40.94
CA GLN A 61 5.32 26.18 -40.22
C GLN A 61 4.12 25.31 -40.59
N ALA A 62 3.16 25.18 -39.67
CA ALA A 62 1.89 24.52 -39.91
C ALA A 62 0.75 25.30 -39.20
N THR A 63 -0.47 25.17 -39.71
CA THR A 63 -1.65 25.88 -39.14
C THR A 63 -2.47 24.92 -38.29
N LEU A 64 -2.69 25.27 -37.03
CA LEU A 64 -3.64 24.61 -36.14
C LEU A 64 -5.04 25.22 -36.32
N THR A 65 -6.04 24.37 -36.48
CA THR A 65 -7.45 24.77 -36.47
C THR A 65 -8.26 23.70 -35.76
N LEU A 66 -8.55 23.94 -34.49
CA LEU A 66 -9.30 23.03 -33.65
C LEU A 66 -10.80 23.05 -34.00
N PRO A 67 -11.52 21.94 -33.80
CA PRO A 67 -12.99 21.94 -33.90
C PRO A 67 -13.63 22.94 -32.95
N THR A 68 -14.79 23.50 -33.32
CA THR A 68 -15.42 24.61 -32.59
C THR A 68 -15.79 24.31 -31.13
N ASN A 69 -15.99 23.04 -30.77
CA ASN A 69 -16.32 22.60 -29.41
C ASN A 69 -15.16 21.86 -28.71
N ALA A 70 -13.96 21.88 -29.31
CA ALA A 70 -12.82 21.17 -28.77
C ALA A 70 -12.23 21.90 -27.55
N THR A 71 -12.07 21.17 -26.45
CA THR A 71 -11.28 21.58 -25.29
C THR A 71 -9.97 20.82 -25.30
N VAL A 72 -8.84 21.49 -25.40
CA VAL A 72 -7.51 20.83 -25.41
C VAL A 72 -7.27 20.13 -24.08
N VAL A 73 -6.90 18.85 -24.14
CA VAL A 73 -6.59 18.00 -22.98
C VAL A 73 -5.09 17.80 -22.86
N SER A 74 -4.44 17.49 -23.98
CA SER A 74 -2.98 17.34 -24.04
C SER A 74 -2.44 17.69 -25.43
N ALA A 75 -1.17 18.07 -25.51
CA ALA A 75 -0.47 18.30 -26.76
C ALA A 75 1.00 17.90 -26.66
N TYR A 76 1.50 17.21 -27.68
CA TYR A 76 2.86 16.66 -27.73
C TYR A 76 3.54 17.07 -29.04
N LEU A 77 4.65 17.80 -28.92
CA LEU A 77 5.51 18.16 -30.04
C LEU A 77 6.53 17.05 -30.25
N PHE A 78 6.66 16.57 -31.48
CA PHE A 78 7.64 15.59 -31.94
C PHE A 78 8.53 16.22 -32.99
N TRP A 79 9.82 15.96 -32.95
CA TRP A 79 10.75 16.31 -34.02
C TRP A 79 11.79 15.23 -34.22
N SER A 80 12.34 15.16 -35.43
CA SER A 80 13.16 14.04 -35.85
C SER A 80 14.11 14.47 -36.95
N GLY A 81 15.22 13.75 -37.10
CA GLY A 81 16.17 14.04 -38.17
C GLY A 81 17.38 13.10 -38.23
N SER A 82 18.28 13.44 -39.15
CA SER A 82 19.55 12.73 -39.34
C SER A 82 20.54 13.06 -38.23
N GLY A 83 21.12 12.03 -37.60
CA GLY A 83 22.14 12.18 -36.57
C GLY A 83 21.73 11.62 -35.21
N PRO A 84 22.54 11.89 -34.17
CA PRO A 84 22.32 11.37 -32.82
C PRO A 84 21.24 12.12 -32.01
N GLY A 85 20.80 13.30 -32.46
CA GLY A 85 19.81 14.10 -31.75
C GLY A 85 20.20 15.55 -31.56
N ASP A 86 19.22 16.43 -31.80
CA ASP A 86 19.20 17.80 -31.28
C ASP A 86 18.06 17.89 -30.25
N THR A 87 18.43 18.19 -29.00
CA THR A 87 17.50 18.19 -27.87
C THR A 87 16.91 19.57 -27.60
N GLU A 88 17.34 20.61 -28.30
CA GLU A 88 16.86 21.99 -28.08
C GLU A 88 16.36 22.58 -29.40
N VAL A 89 15.08 22.93 -29.45
CA VAL A 89 14.44 23.53 -30.64
C VAL A 89 13.62 24.74 -30.23
N THR A 90 13.17 25.55 -31.18
CA THR A 90 12.25 26.65 -30.92
C THR A 90 10.89 26.35 -31.54
N PHE A 91 9.84 26.40 -30.73
CA PHE A 91 8.46 26.22 -31.16
C PHE A 91 7.61 27.46 -30.83
N ASN A 92 7.14 28.13 -31.87
CA ASN A 92 6.41 29.39 -31.84
C ASN A 92 7.07 30.44 -30.92
N ALA A 93 8.36 30.71 -31.18
CA ALA A 93 9.23 31.61 -30.41
C ALA A 93 9.52 31.21 -28.95
N THR A 94 9.10 30.02 -28.52
CA THR A 94 9.42 29.46 -27.20
C THR A 94 10.49 28.37 -27.35
N PRO A 95 11.62 28.44 -26.62
CA PRO A 95 12.59 27.35 -26.57
C PRO A 95 11.97 26.11 -25.92
N ILE A 96 12.12 24.96 -26.56
CA ILE A 96 11.65 23.66 -26.12
C ILE A 96 12.85 22.73 -25.95
N THR A 97 12.90 22.03 -24.83
CA THR A 97 13.89 20.98 -24.56
C THR A 97 13.21 19.62 -24.62
N ALA A 98 13.84 18.65 -25.28
CA ALA A 98 13.35 17.27 -25.34
C ALA A 98 13.22 16.66 -23.93
N GLU A 99 12.10 15.98 -23.69
CA GLU A 99 11.91 15.14 -22.51
C GLU A 99 12.66 13.82 -22.66
N ASP A 100 12.65 13.24 -23.86
CA ASP A 100 13.44 12.08 -24.22
C ASP A 100 13.86 12.14 -25.70
N THR A 101 14.85 11.33 -26.06
CA THR A 101 15.35 11.18 -27.43
C THR A 101 15.60 9.72 -27.74
N PHE A 102 14.87 9.24 -28.75
CA PHE A 102 14.95 7.90 -29.29
C PHE A 102 15.95 7.88 -30.44
N THR A 103 16.63 6.74 -30.65
CA THR A 103 17.57 6.59 -31.78
C THR A 103 17.46 5.23 -32.46
N VAL A 104 17.63 5.21 -33.78
CA VAL A 104 17.74 3.99 -34.58
C VAL A 104 18.98 4.05 -35.49
N GLU A 105 19.46 2.87 -35.85
CA GLU A 105 20.69 2.69 -36.61
C GLU A 105 20.39 2.01 -37.95
N TYR A 106 20.83 2.63 -39.05
CA TYR A 106 20.73 2.09 -40.40
C TYR A 106 22.11 1.80 -40.98
N ASN A 107 22.35 0.56 -41.39
CA ASN A 107 23.57 0.20 -42.10
C ASN A 107 23.40 0.43 -43.61
N ALA A 108 23.84 1.59 -44.08
CA ALA A 108 23.80 2.00 -45.49
C ALA A 108 24.95 1.39 -46.33
N GLY A 109 25.56 0.29 -45.87
CA GLY A 109 26.62 -0.43 -46.58
C GLY A 109 27.87 0.43 -46.77
N PHE A 110 28.21 0.74 -48.03
CA PHE A 110 29.38 1.57 -48.35
C PHE A 110 29.26 3.01 -47.85
N ASN A 111 28.04 3.48 -47.57
CA ASN A 111 27.77 4.80 -46.99
C ASN A 111 27.94 4.83 -45.47
N GLY A 112 28.26 3.69 -44.84
CA GLY A 112 28.51 3.58 -43.41
C GLY A 112 27.24 3.34 -42.58
N GLN A 113 27.42 3.36 -41.26
CA GLN A 113 26.33 3.30 -40.29
C GLN A 113 25.79 4.72 -40.07
N LEU A 114 24.47 4.89 -40.18
CA LEU A 114 23.75 6.15 -40.08
C LEU A 114 22.76 6.09 -38.92
N THR A 115 22.90 7.00 -37.97
CA THR A 115 21.99 7.16 -36.83
C THR A 115 20.86 8.13 -37.18
N TYR A 116 19.64 7.85 -36.74
CA TYR A 116 18.52 8.79 -36.79
C TYR A 116 17.94 8.92 -35.41
N PHE A 117 17.36 10.08 -35.12
CA PHE A 117 16.76 10.35 -33.82
C PHE A 117 15.34 10.84 -33.95
N ALA A 118 14.54 10.64 -32.90
CA ALA A 118 13.28 11.33 -32.70
C ALA A 118 13.17 11.78 -31.24
N SER A 119 12.74 13.01 -31.03
CA SER A 119 12.58 13.63 -29.72
C SER A 119 11.15 14.12 -29.56
N TYR A 120 10.73 14.30 -28.31
CA TYR A 120 9.43 14.89 -28.01
C TYR A 120 9.46 15.80 -26.79
N ALA A 121 8.44 16.65 -26.68
CA ALA A 121 8.14 17.44 -25.49
C ALA A 121 6.63 17.67 -25.36
N GLU A 122 6.14 17.71 -24.13
CA GLU A 122 4.78 18.11 -23.78
C GLU A 122 4.63 19.65 -23.88
N VAL A 123 3.64 20.12 -24.64
CA VAL A 123 3.43 21.56 -24.96
C VAL A 123 1.99 22.02 -24.76
N THR A 124 1.17 21.28 -24.03
CA THR A 124 -0.27 21.54 -23.77
C THR A 124 -0.52 22.95 -23.28
N ASN A 125 0.25 23.42 -22.29
CA ASN A 125 0.06 24.77 -21.74
C ASN A 125 0.29 25.87 -22.80
N GLN A 126 1.24 25.64 -23.72
CA GLN A 126 1.48 26.55 -24.84
C GLN A 126 0.29 26.55 -25.79
N ILE A 127 -0.19 25.36 -26.20
CA ILE A 127 -1.32 25.22 -27.12
C ILE A 127 -2.62 25.78 -26.53
N ILE A 128 -2.91 25.55 -25.25
CA ILE A 128 -4.07 26.14 -24.55
C ILE A 128 -4.00 27.67 -24.55
N THR A 129 -2.81 28.23 -24.35
CA THR A 129 -2.61 29.68 -24.25
C THR A 129 -2.69 30.37 -25.60
N GLU A 130 -2.09 29.78 -26.63
CA GLU A 130 -1.95 30.37 -27.96
C GLU A 130 -3.15 30.08 -28.87
N GLY A 131 -3.76 28.90 -28.76
CA GLY A 131 -4.95 28.50 -29.51
C GLY A 131 -4.71 28.30 -31.01
N ASP A 132 -5.76 28.48 -31.80
CA ASP A 132 -5.70 28.38 -33.26
C ASP A 132 -4.74 29.42 -33.86
N GLY A 133 -3.92 28.99 -34.81
CA GLY A 133 -2.91 29.87 -35.40
C GLY A 133 -1.90 29.15 -36.27
N VAL A 134 -0.93 29.93 -36.75
CA VAL A 134 0.23 29.41 -37.46
C VAL A 134 1.34 29.21 -36.44
N TYR A 135 1.79 27.97 -36.30
CA TYR A 135 2.90 27.59 -35.44
C TYR A 135 4.16 27.45 -36.29
N ILE A 136 5.25 28.07 -35.84
CA ILE A 136 6.55 28.09 -36.49
C ILE A 136 7.51 27.20 -35.71
N PHE A 137 8.25 26.35 -36.40
CA PHE A 137 9.29 25.50 -35.82
C PHE A 137 10.65 25.89 -36.40
N GLU A 138 11.61 26.10 -35.51
CA GLU A 138 12.91 26.70 -35.79
C GLU A 138 14.02 26.02 -34.96
N ASP A 139 15.26 26.32 -35.31
CA ASP A 139 16.48 25.99 -34.56
C ASP A 139 16.86 24.50 -34.45
N LEU A 140 16.15 23.58 -35.11
CA LEU A 140 16.64 22.20 -35.29
C LEU A 140 17.91 22.19 -36.15
N ASP A 141 19.06 21.88 -35.54
CA ASP A 141 20.37 21.91 -36.18
C ASP A 141 20.99 20.50 -36.33
N ILE A 142 20.97 20.02 -37.57
CA ILE A 142 21.68 18.80 -37.99
C ILE A 142 22.78 19.09 -39.02
N SER A 143 23.17 20.35 -39.18
CA SER A 143 24.10 20.79 -40.24
C SER A 143 25.50 20.17 -40.09
N ASP A 144 26.04 20.16 -38.86
CA ASP A 144 27.33 19.55 -38.55
C ASP A 144 27.32 18.03 -38.83
N VAL A 145 26.20 17.36 -38.55
CA VAL A 145 26.03 15.92 -38.82
C VAL A 145 26.09 15.66 -40.33
N LEU A 146 25.31 16.40 -41.09
CA LEU A 146 25.22 16.25 -42.55
C LEU A 146 26.55 16.59 -43.24
N ALA A 147 27.28 17.59 -42.74
CA ALA A 147 28.58 17.98 -43.27
C ALA A 147 29.67 16.91 -43.02
N ASN A 148 29.64 16.24 -41.86
CA ASN A 148 30.68 15.30 -41.44
C ASN A 148 30.34 13.83 -41.75
N THR A 149 29.08 13.53 -42.07
CA THR A 149 28.60 12.18 -42.39
C THR A 149 27.95 12.16 -43.78
N PRO A 150 28.75 12.14 -44.87
CA PRO A 150 28.21 12.24 -46.23
C PRO A 150 27.31 11.07 -46.63
N GLY A 151 27.29 9.99 -45.83
CA GLY A 151 26.44 8.83 -46.04
C GLY A 151 24.94 9.17 -46.09
N TYR A 152 24.43 10.11 -45.28
CA TYR A 152 23.01 10.52 -45.33
C TYR A 152 22.62 11.03 -46.72
N CYS A 153 23.41 11.95 -47.27
CA CYS A 153 23.10 12.55 -48.57
C CYS A 153 23.50 11.66 -49.76
N ASN A 154 24.55 10.84 -49.61
CA ASN A 154 24.92 9.85 -50.64
C ASN A 154 23.88 8.73 -50.74
N ASN A 155 23.27 8.36 -49.61
CA ASN A 155 22.24 7.33 -49.55
C ASN A 155 20.83 7.86 -49.82
N ARG A 156 20.66 9.19 -49.90
CA ARG A 156 19.35 9.85 -50.07
C ARG A 156 18.41 9.53 -48.92
N THR A 157 18.92 9.67 -47.70
CA THR A 157 18.17 9.45 -46.47
C THR A 157 18.37 10.58 -45.48
N ASN A 158 18.55 11.80 -46.00
CA ASN A 158 18.66 13.01 -45.20
C ASN A 158 17.28 13.65 -45.01
N TYR A 159 16.88 13.83 -43.75
CA TYR A 159 15.65 14.51 -43.38
C TYR A 159 15.75 15.26 -42.07
N ALA A 160 14.80 16.19 -41.90
CA ALA A 160 14.42 16.75 -40.62
C ALA A 160 12.98 17.24 -40.68
N GLY A 161 12.24 17.15 -39.58
CA GLY A 161 10.86 17.61 -39.53
C GLY A 161 10.26 17.58 -38.13
N TRP A 162 9.01 18.02 -38.03
CA TRP A 162 8.27 18.06 -36.78
C TRP A 162 6.78 17.79 -36.99
N SER A 163 6.13 17.36 -35.92
CA SER A 163 4.68 17.16 -35.82
C SER A 163 4.19 17.54 -34.43
N LEU A 164 2.95 17.95 -34.31
CA LEU A 164 2.25 18.24 -33.08
C LEU A 164 0.95 17.44 -33.09
N TYR A 165 0.78 16.54 -32.12
CA TYR A 165 -0.54 15.99 -31.81
C TYR A 165 -1.21 16.86 -30.74
N VAL A 166 -2.48 17.20 -30.98
CA VAL A 166 -3.35 17.85 -29.99
C VAL A 166 -4.53 16.92 -29.74
N ILE A 167 -4.61 16.38 -28.53
CA ILE A 167 -5.73 15.59 -28.03
C ILE A 167 -6.71 16.56 -27.38
N TYR A 168 -7.98 16.45 -27.75
CA TYR A 168 -9.04 17.33 -27.28
C TYR A 168 -10.28 16.56 -26.88
N GLN A 169 -11.05 17.13 -25.95
CA GLN A 169 -12.39 16.69 -25.58
C GLN A 169 -13.44 17.42 -26.42
N ASP A 170 -14.44 16.70 -26.89
CA ASP A 170 -15.67 17.27 -27.46
C ASP A 170 -16.87 16.44 -26.97
N ASP A 171 -17.79 17.07 -26.25
CA ASP A 171 -18.94 16.40 -25.62
C ASP A 171 -19.91 15.76 -26.63
N THR A 172 -19.78 16.08 -27.92
CA THR A 172 -20.56 15.46 -29.00
C THR A 172 -19.99 14.13 -29.51
N LEU A 173 -18.73 13.80 -29.17
CA LEU A 173 -18.09 12.54 -29.55
C LEU A 173 -18.66 11.37 -28.74
N PRO A 174 -18.68 10.13 -29.30
CA PRO A 174 -18.96 8.93 -28.51
C PRO A 174 -17.94 8.76 -27.37
N LEU A 175 -18.31 7.97 -26.37
CA LEU A 175 -17.33 7.53 -25.37
C LEU A 175 -16.33 6.59 -26.04
N ASN A 176 -15.06 6.92 -25.91
CA ASN A 176 -13.97 6.29 -26.61
C ASN A 176 -12.68 6.33 -25.77
N GLN A 177 -11.67 5.67 -26.33
CA GLN A 177 -10.33 5.63 -25.82
C GLN A 177 -9.39 6.14 -26.91
N VAL A 178 -8.52 7.07 -26.53
CA VAL A 178 -7.41 7.56 -27.36
C VAL A 178 -6.10 7.06 -26.77
N ASN A 179 -5.38 6.23 -27.52
CA ASN A 179 -4.08 5.72 -27.12
C ASN A 179 -3.01 6.28 -28.04
N LEU A 180 -2.05 7.00 -27.47
CA LEU A 180 -0.83 7.43 -28.15
C LEU A 180 0.29 6.47 -27.78
N PHE A 181 0.90 5.84 -28.77
CA PHE A 181 2.03 4.94 -28.66
C PHE A 181 3.28 5.63 -29.17
N LEU A 182 4.40 5.48 -28.47
CA LEU A 182 5.66 6.16 -28.78
C LEU A 182 6.81 5.16 -28.83
N GLY A 183 7.77 5.43 -29.70
CA GLY A 183 9.05 4.72 -29.79
C GLY A 183 9.79 5.15 -31.03
N LEU A 184 10.70 4.30 -31.51
CA LEU A 184 11.37 4.54 -32.79
C LEU A 184 11.82 3.22 -33.39
N GLU A 185 11.14 2.81 -34.45
CA GLU A 185 11.39 1.56 -35.14
C GLU A 185 11.68 1.77 -36.62
N ILE A 186 12.54 0.91 -37.17
CA ILE A 186 13.04 1.04 -38.53
C ILE A 186 12.72 -0.22 -39.35
N ILE A 187 12.20 -0.02 -40.56
CA ILE A 187 12.03 -1.04 -41.59
C ILE A 187 12.79 -0.56 -42.85
N ASN A 188 13.53 -1.46 -43.49
CA ASN A 188 14.45 -1.09 -44.57
C ASN A 188 14.81 -2.30 -45.46
N SER A 189 15.77 -2.12 -46.36
CA SER A 189 16.26 -3.19 -47.24
C SER A 189 16.72 -4.49 -46.56
N ALA A 190 17.19 -4.41 -45.31
CA ALA A 190 17.66 -5.56 -44.52
C ALA A 190 16.56 -6.14 -43.62
N VAL A 191 15.62 -5.31 -43.16
CA VAL A 191 14.46 -5.70 -42.35
C VAL A 191 13.21 -5.29 -43.13
N GLN A 192 12.67 -6.20 -43.93
CA GLN A 192 11.62 -5.93 -44.93
C GLN A 192 10.19 -6.04 -44.39
N ASN A 193 10.05 -6.47 -43.13
CA ASN A 193 8.78 -6.53 -42.44
C ASN A 193 8.96 -6.11 -40.98
N LYS A 194 7.93 -5.48 -40.44
CA LYS A 194 7.83 -5.20 -39.00
C LYS A 194 6.39 -5.43 -38.56
N THR A 195 6.24 -6.12 -37.43
CA THR A 195 4.95 -6.32 -36.78
C THR A 195 4.97 -5.57 -35.45
N ILE A 196 3.96 -4.75 -35.22
CA ILE A 196 3.71 -4.04 -33.97
C ILE A 196 2.37 -4.54 -33.43
N ILE A 197 2.33 -4.92 -32.16
CA ILE A 197 1.11 -5.39 -31.50
C ILE A 197 0.69 -4.30 -30.52
N LEU A 198 -0.50 -3.76 -30.73
CA LEU A 198 -1.14 -2.86 -29.77
C LEU A 198 -1.99 -3.73 -28.85
N GLU A 199 -1.59 -3.84 -27.59
CA GLU A 199 -2.33 -4.54 -26.54
C GLU A 199 -3.36 -3.59 -25.88
N ASN A 200 -4.30 -4.12 -25.09
CA ASN A 200 -5.30 -3.37 -24.32
C ASN A 200 -6.25 -2.49 -25.17
N VAL A 201 -6.56 -2.92 -26.39
CA VAL A 201 -7.40 -2.17 -27.34
C VAL A 201 -8.90 -2.37 -27.07
N ASN A 202 -9.29 -3.50 -26.46
CA ASN A 202 -10.65 -3.87 -26.05
C ASN A 202 -11.78 -3.21 -26.88
N VAL A 203 -11.92 -3.65 -28.14
CA VAL A 203 -12.88 -3.09 -29.10
C VAL A 203 -14.29 -3.55 -28.74
N LEU A 204 -15.12 -2.66 -28.24
CA LEU A 204 -16.54 -2.95 -27.95
C LEU A 204 -17.48 -2.41 -29.03
N ASP A 205 -17.03 -1.38 -29.73
CA ASP A 205 -17.66 -0.78 -30.90
C ASP A 205 -16.55 -0.30 -31.85
N ASN A 206 -16.74 -0.46 -33.16
CA ASN A 206 -15.79 -0.06 -34.18
C ASN A 206 -16.20 1.21 -34.94
N ASP A 207 -17.38 1.77 -34.70
CA ASP A 207 -17.89 2.96 -35.37
C ASP A 207 -16.91 4.14 -35.28
N ASN A 208 -16.52 4.72 -36.41
CA ASN A 208 -15.54 5.83 -36.49
C ASN A 208 -14.14 5.53 -35.93
N ALA A 209 -13.79 4.26 -35.70
CA ALA A 209 -12.45 3.90 -35.27
C ALA A 209 -11.40 4.35 -36.30
N LYS A 210 -10.32 4.98 -35.82
CA LYS A 210 -9.24 5.47 -36.68
C LYS A 210 -7.88 5.26 -36.05
N ILE A 211 -6.86 5.24 -36.90
CA ILE A 211 -5.45 5.13 -36.52
C ILE A 211 -4.63 6.17 -37.28
N GLY A 212 -3.70 6.80 -36.58
CA GLY A 212 -2.74 7.75 -37.12
C GLY A 212 -1.32 7.23 -37.01
N PHE A 213 -0.46 7.62 -37.94
CA PHE A 213 0.95 7.27 -37.99
C PHE A 213 1.79 8.52 -38.22
N LEU A 214 2.87 8.66 -37.44
CA LEU A 214 4.01 9.52 -37.79
C LEU A 214 5.17 8.62 -38.22
N ALA A 215 5.54 8.72 -39.49
CA ALA A 215 6.68 8.04 -40.06
C ALA A 215 7.67 9.06 -40.64
N TRP A 216 8.95 8.70 -40.63
CA TRP A 216 10.03 9.48 -41.22
C TRP A 216 10.73 8.65 -42.30
N GLU A 217 11.31 9.34 -43.28
CA GLU A 217 11.96 8.77 -44.48
C GLU A 217 11.05 7.97 -45.41
N GLY A 218 9.72 8.13 -45.31
CA GLY A 218 8.80 7.66 -46.36
C GLY A 218 8.84 8.55 -47.60
N ASP A 219 8.93 7.95 -48.78
CA ASP A 219 8.94 8.68 -50.05
C ASP A 219 8.05 8.08 -51.14
N ASN A 220 7.55 8.92 -52.05
CA ASN A 220 6.63 8.47 -53.08
C ASN A 220 7.33 7.72 -54.23
N ALA A 221 8.65 7.88 -54.40
CA ALA A 221 9.37 7.37 -55.56
C ALA A 221 9.88 5.92 -55.39
N LEU A 222 10.00 5.42 -54.17
CA LEU A 222 10.63 4.15 -53.81
C LEU A 222 9.64 3.11 -53.25
N ASN A 223 8.38 3.19 -53.66
CA ASN A 223 7.23 2.40 -53.19
C ASN A 223 7.21 0.88 -53.46
N PHE A 224 8.36 0.21 -53.43
CA PHE A 224 8.50 -1.19 -53.83
C PHE A 224 8.15 -2.14 -52.68
N GLY A 225 7.05 -2.88 -52.83
CA GLY A 225 6.64 -3.88 -51.82
C GLY A 225 6.15 -3.25 -50.52
N GLU A 226 5.78 -1.97 -50.58
CA GLU A 226 5.26 -1.24 -49.43
C GLU A 226 3.81 -1.57 -49.15
N SER A 227 3.52 -1.79 -47.88
CA SER A 227 2.14 -1.88 -47.41
C SER A 227 2.09 -1.62 -45.92
N LEU A 228 0.94 -1.11 -45.50
CA LEU A 228 0.55 -0.95 -44.11
C LEU A 228 -0.77 -1.68 -43.90
N SER A 229 -0.85 -2.54 -42.91
CA SER A 229 -2.06 -3.35 -42.67
C SER A 229 -2.39 -3.49 -41.21
N ILE A 230 -3.69 -3.63 -40.94
CA ILE A 230 -4.26 -3.89 -39.61
C ILE A 230 -5.02 -5.20 -39.64
N ASN A 231 -4.72 -6.09 -38.70
CA ASN A 231 -5.30 -7.44 -38.59
C ASN A 231 -5.28 -8.19 -39.94
N GLY A 232 -4.22 -7.96 -40.73
CA GLY A 232 -4.01 -8.54 -42.06
C GLY A 232 -4.72 -7.82 -43.22
N ASN A 233 -5.51 -6.79 -42.95
CA ASN A 233 -6.21 -5.99 -43.96
C ASN A 233 -5.37 -4.75 -44.33
N ILE A 234 -5.01 -4.62 -45.61
CA ILE A 234 -4.21 -3.49 -46.12
C ILE A 234 -5.01 -2.19 -46.01
N LEU A 235 -4.39 -1.16 -45.44
CA LEU A 235 -4.93 0.19 -45.32
C LEU A 235 -4.67 1.00 -46.59
N SER A 236 -5.60 1.91 -46.92
CA SER A 236 -5.44 2.90 -47.99
C SER A 236 -6.46 4.02 -47.84
N ASN A 237 -6.16 5.22 -48.33
CA ASN A 237 -7.07 6.38 -48.36
C ASN A 237 -6.95 7.16 -49.70
N PRO A 238 -7.21 6.51 -50.85
CA PRO A 238 -7.03 7.15 -52.15
C PRO A 238 -7.84 8.46 -52.31
N PRO A 239 -7.30 9.47 -53.01
CA PRO A 239 -6.11 9.40 -53.85
C PRO A 239 -4.79 9.63 -53.12
N LEU A 240 -4.78 9.89 -51.81
CA LEU A 240 -3.58 10.28 -51.07
C LEU A 240 -2.66 9.08 -50.86
N ASN A 241 -3.10 8.06 -50.11
CA ASN A 241 -2.30 6.87 -49.82
C ASN A 241 -2.88 5.65 -50.51
N LEU A 242 -2.10 5.11 -51.44
CA LEU A 242 -2.46 3.92 -52.20
C LEU A 242 -2.10 2.66 -51.39
N PRO A 243 -2.78 1.52 -51.63
CA PRO A 243 -2.53 0.28 -50.88
C PRO A 243 -1.08 -0.23 -50.94
N ASP A 244 -0.35 0.14 -52.00
CA ASP A 244 1.04 -0.26 -52.28
C ASP A 244 2.04 0.90 -52.13
N ASN A 245 1.63 1.99 -51.49
CA ASN A 245 2.46 3.19 -51.28
C ASN A 245 1.91 3.99 -50.10
N ALA A 246 2.06 3.44 -48.90
CA ALA A 246 1.52 4.01 -47.67
C ALA A 246 2.45 5.04 -47.01
N PHE A 247 3.73 5.08 -47.39
CA PHE A 247 4.75 5.96 -46.83
C PHE A 247 5.32 6.83 -47.96
N ASN A 248 4.59 7.88 -48.33
CA ASN A 248 4.71 8.54 -49.62
C ASN A 248 4.89 10.06 -49.54
N GLY A 249 5.29 10.58 -48.38
CA GLY A 249 5.53 12.01 -48.22
C GLY A 249 4.24 12.83 -48.06
N THR A 250 3.21 12.27 -47.41
CA THR A 250 1.89 12.92 -47.33
C THR A 250 1.46 13.30 -45.91
N ASN A 251 0.46 14.18 -45.86
CA ASN A 251 -0.20 14.57 -44.62
C ASN A 251 -1.71 14.56 -44.83
N SER A 252 -2.38 13.53 -44.29
CA SER A 252 -3.82 13.32 -44.40
C SER A 252 -4.66 14.42 -43.74
N PHE A 253 -4.17 15.09 -42.69
CA PHE A 253 -4.90 16.15 -41.99
C PHE A 253 -5.06 17.42 -42.83
N THR A 254 -4.10 17.67 -43.73
CA THR A 254 -4.09 18.83 -44.64
C THR A 254 -4.32 18.44 -46.10
N ASN A 255 -4.46 17.13 -46.39
CA ASN A 255 -4.54 16.55 -47.73
C ASN A 255 -3.38 17.02 -48.63
N ALA A 256 -2.17 17.02 -48.07
CA ALA A 256 -0.96 17.52 -48.69
C ALA A 256 -0.07 16.36 -49.20
N THR A 257 0.60 16.56 -50.35
CA THR A 257 1.52 15.59 -50.96
C THR A 257 2.96 16.10 -51.00
N ASN A 258 3.27 17.07 -50.14
CA ASN A 258 4.57 17.73 -50.07
C ASN A 258 5.11 17.72 -48.63
N PHE A 259 4.72 16.72 -47.84
CA PHE A 259 5.27 16.47 -46.52
C PHE A 259 6.55 15.64 -46.68
N TYR A 260 7.55 16.23 -47.34
CA TYR A 260 8.66 15.48 -47.94
C TYR A 260 9.45 14.65 -46.92
N ASN A 261 9.68 13.37 -47.24
CA ASN A 261 10.45 12.39 -46.45
C ASN A 261 9.85 12.12 -45.07
N ALA A 262 8.52 12.22 -44.95
CA ALA A 262 7.76 11.94 -43.73
C ALA A 262 6.31 11.64 -44.09
N ASP A 263 5.58 10.99 -43.19
CA ASP A 263 4.14 10.77 -43.34
C ASP A 263 3.45 11.14 -42.03
N LEU A 264 2.39 11.94 -42.14
CA LEU A 264 1.50 12.29 -41.03
C LEU A 264 0.07 11.96 -41.43
N ASP A 265 -0.25 10.68 -41.32
CA ASP A 265 -1.42 10.10 -41.95
C ASP A 265 -2.39 9.45 -41.00
N VAL A 266 -3.67 9.46 -41.38
CA VAL A 266 -4.76 8.89 -40.61
C VAL A 266 -5.64 8.03 -41.52
N TYR A 267 -6.00 6.85 -41.01
CA TYR A 267 -6.82 5.86 -41.70
C TYR A 267 -8.05 5.54 -40.84
N ASN A 268 -9.21 5.39 -41.50
CA ASN A 268 -10.35 4.74 -40.89
C ASN A 268 -10.06 3.23 -40.80
N ILE A 269 -10.31 2.64 -39.64
CA ILE A 269 -10.06 1.22 -39.35
C ILE A 269 -11.30 0.46 -38.88
N GLU A 270 -12.49 1.08 -38.96
CA GLU A 270 -13.77 0.50 -38.55
C GLU A 270 -13.97 -0.90 -39.16
N ASN A 271 -13.63 -1.07 -40.44
CA ASN A 271 -13.76 -2.34 -41.16
C ASN A 271 -12.55 -3.28 -41.02
N ASN A 272 -11.54 -2.90 -40.25
CA ASN A 272 -10.28 -3.61 -40.09
C ASN A 272 -10.12 -4.22 -38.69
N ILE A 273 -11.00 -3.86 -37.75
CA ILE A 273 -11.09 -4.41 -36.39
C ILE A 273 -12.45 -5.07 -36.15
N GLN A 274 -12.55 -5.95 -35.15
CA GLN A 274 -13.79 -6.63 -34.78
C GLN A 274 -14.14 -6.37 -33.32
N ILE A 275 -15.44 -6.32 -33.01
CA ILE A 275 -15.92 -6.30 -31.63
C ILE A 275 -15.42 -7.55 -30.90
N GLY A 276 -14.80 -7.37 -29.74
CA GLY A 276 -14.14 -8.39 -28.95
C GLY A 276 -12.63 -8.49 -29.18
N ASP A 277 -12.05 -7.75 -30.13
CA ASP A 277 -10.60 -7.67 -30.28
C ASP A 277 -9.97 -7.06 -29.03
N THR A 278 -9.10 -7.80 -28.34
CA THR A 278 -8.32 -7.32 -27.19
C THR A 278 -6.96 -6.74 -27.60
N GLN A 279 -6.55 -6.99 -28.85
CA GLN A 279 -5.29 -6.51 -29.44
C GLN A 279 -5.49 -6.16 -30.92
N VAL A 280 -4.66 -5.24 -31.43
CA VAL A 280 -4.58 -4.89 -32.86
C VAL A 280 -3.19 -5.17 -33.38
N THR A 281 -3.10 -5.93 -34.48
CA THR A 281 -1.82 -6.26 -35.12
C THR A 281 -1.58 -5.35 -36.31
N ILE A 282 -0.50 -4.59 -36.27
CA ILE A 282 -0.04 -3.71 -37.35
C ILE A 282 1.12 -4.40 -38.05
N ASN A 283 1.04 -4.53 -39.38
CA ASN A 283 2.17 -5.01 -40.19
C ASN A 283 2.57 -3.98 -41.23
N LEU A 284 3.87 -3.73 -41.28
CA LEU A 284 4.54 -2.90 -42.26
C LEU A 284 5.40 -3.78 -43.15
N THR A 285 5.42 -3.51 -44.45
CA THR A 285 6.34 -4.14 -45.40
C THR A 285 7.03 -3.10 -46.26
N THR A 286 8.22 -3.43 -46.73
CA THR A 286 8.93 -2.75 -47.82
C THR A 286 9.86 -3.77 -48.49
N GLY A 287 10.22 -3.55 -49.75
CA GLY A 287 11.11 -4.43 -50.49
C GLY A 287 10.42 -5.23 -51.59
N ALA A 288 10.78 -4.93 -52.85
CA ALA A 288 10.44 -5.78 -53.99
C ALA A 288 11.51 -5.71 -55.09
N LEU A 289 11.43 -6.61 -56.06
CA LEU A 289 12.26 -6.54 -57.27
C LEU A 289 11.64 -5.55 -58.26
N ASP A 290 12.44 -4.62 -58.77
CA ASP A 290 12.04 -3.76 -59.87
C ASP A 290 11.91 -4.53 -61.20
N SER A 291 11.47 -3.85 -62.26
CA SER A 291 11.29 -4.47 -63.60
C SER A 291 12.57 -5.06 -64.19
N ASN A 292 13.74 -4.69 -63.67
CA ASN A 292 15.05 -5.18 -64.09
C ASN A 292 15.58 -6.29 -63.17
N GLY A 293 14.78 -6.73 -62.19
CA GLY A 293 15.17 -7.75 -61.22
C GLY A 293 16.10 -7.23 -60.13
N VAL A 294 16.21 -5.92 -59.94
CA VAL A 294 17.03 -5.33 -58.87
C VAL A 294 16.17 -5.07 -57.66
N PHE A 295 16.62 -5.52 -56.49
CA PHE A 295 15.92 -5.27 -55.23
C PHE A 295 15.93 -3.77 -54.90
N ARG A 296 14.77 -3.27 -54.51
CA ARG A 296 14.50 -1.90 -54.05
C ARG A 296 13.68 -2.02 -52.79
N ALA A 297 13.98 -1.20 -51.81
CA ALA A 297 13.24 -1.07 -50.56
C ALA A 297 13.45 0.35 -50.06
N ASP A 298 12.42 0.90 -49.46
CA ASP A 298 12.47 2.19 -48.80
C ASP A 298 13.02 2.09 -47.38
N LEU A 299 13.40 3.22 -46.79
CA LEU A 299 13.77 3.35 -45.39
C LEU A 299 12.61 4.03 -44.65
N ILE A 300 11.84 3.27 -43.88
CA ILE A 300 10.74 3.85 -43.11
C ILE A 300 11.08 3.77 -41.63
N ILE A 301 10.94 4.89 -40.93
CA ILE A 301 11.18 5.01 -39.50
C ILE A 301 9.86 5.41 -38.83
N ILE A 302 9.22 4.46 -38.15
CA ILE A 302 7.98 4.71 -37.41
C ILE A 302 8.32 5.31 -36.05
N ASN A 303 7.72 6.45 -35.75
CA ASN A 303 7.97 7.17 -34.51
C ASN A 303 6.80 7.05 -33.52
N ASN A 304 5.57 7.18 -33.99
CA ASN A 304 4.41 7.03 -33.13
C ASN A 304 3.17 6.55 -33.89
N ILE A 305 2.24 6.02 -33.12
CA ILE A 305 0.95 5.53 -33.59
C ILE A 305 -0.10 6.07 -32.62
N ILE A 306 -1.22 6.57 -33.12
CA ILE A 306 -2.32 7.04 -32.28
C ILE A 306 -3.64 6.42 -32.72
N THR A 307 -4.39 5.82 -31.80
CA THR A 307 -5.67 5.19 -32.09
C THR A 307 -6.82 5.94 -31.42
N VAL A 308 -7.99 5.92 -32.05
CA VAL A 308 -9.28 6.28 -31.43
C VAL A 308 -10.19 5.09 -31.61
N LEU A 309 -10.64 4.52 -30.50
CA LEU A 309 -11.42 3.28 -30.44
C LEU A 309 -12.60 3.49 -29.50
N ASN A 310 -13.81 3.14 -29.94
CA ASN A 310 -14.97 3.20 -29.04
C ASN A 310 -14.92 2.01 -28.08
N SER A 311 -14.39 2.23 -26.89
CA SER A 311 -14.39 1.25 -25.81
C SER A 311 -15.23 1.80 -24.64
N GLN A 312 -16.17 0.99 -24.14
CA GLN A 312 -17.00 1.26 -22.97
C GLN A 312 -16.62 0.30 -21.84
N LEU A 313 -15.59 0.62 -21.07
CA LEU A 313 -15.10 -0.19 -19.97
C LEU A 313 -15.08 0.60 -18.66
N PRO A 314 -15.41 -0.04 -17.53
CA PRO A 314 -15.18 0.52 -16.20
C PRO A 314 -13.67 0.55 -15.87
N ASP A 315 -13.32 1.21 -14.77
CA ASP A 315 -11.95 1.29 -14.23
C ASP A 315 -12.02 1.37 -12.70
N ALA A 316 -12.12 0.21 -12.06
CA ALA A 316 -12.17 0.02 -10.63
C ALA A 316 -10.82 0.34 -10.00
N THR A 317 -10.85 1.25 -9.04
CA THR A 317 -9.71 1.49 -8.13
C THR A 317 -10.22 1.52 -6.71
N ILE A 318 -9.36 1.18 -5.75
CA ILE A 318 -9.75 1.10 -4.35
C ILE A 318 -8.75 1.85 -3.46
N VAL A 319 -9.26 2.47 -2.42
CA VAL A 319 -8.45 3.14 -1.39
C VAL A 319 -9.01 2.78 -0.01
N LEU A 320 -8.12 2.46 0.92
CA LEU A 320 -8.46 2.39 2.35
C LEU A 320 -8.48 3.80 2.93
N ASN A 321 -9.63 4.24 3.43
CA ASN A 321 -9.80 5.58 4.01
C ASN A 321 -9.36 5.65 5.47
N ASN A 322 -9.74 4.63 6.24
CA ASN A 322 -9.49 4.54 7.67
C ASN A 322 -9.61 3.09 8.15
N TYR A 323 -9.00 2.79 9.29
CA TYR A 323 -9.21 1.53 9.99
C TYR A 323 -9.35 1.78 11.50
N ASN A 324 -9.99 0.84 12.20
CA ASN A 324 -10.16 0.88 13.63
C ASN A 324 -9.79 -0.47 14.25
N VAL A 325 -8.95 -0.43 15.28
CA VAL A 325 -8.51 -1.60 16.07
C VAL A 325 -8.93 -1.42 17.52
N VAL A 326 -9.44 -2.48 18.12
CA VAL A 326 -9.85 -2.47 19.54
C VAL A 326 -8.84 -3.24 20.36
N CYS A 327 -8.49 -2.71 21.54
CA CYS A 327 -7.50 -3.34 22.39
C CYS A 327 -7.89 -4.77 22.79
N THR A 328 -6.91 -5.67 22.79
CA THR A 328 -7.05 -7.11 23.07
C THR A 328 -7.96 -7.87 22.10
N ASN A 329 -8.46 -7.21 21.05
CA ASN A 329 -9.26 -7.82 20.00
C ASN A 329 -8.42 -7.97 18.73
N ARG A 330 -8.68 -9.05 18.00
CA ARG A 330 -8.10 -9.29 16.67
C ARG A 330 -9.09 -8.98 15.55
N GLU A 331 -10.16 -8.27 15.86
CA GLU A 331 -11.11 -7.74 14.89
C GLU A 331 -10.67 -6.34 14.46
N VAL A 332 -10.64 -6.11 13.15
CA VAL A 332 -10.30 -4.83 12.52
C VAL A 332 -11.48 -4.38 11.69
N GLU A 333 -11.93 -3.15 11.90
CA GLU A 333 -12.92 -2.50 11.04
C GLU A 333 -12.19 -1.64 10.01
N LEU A 334 -12.56 -1.81 8.73
CA LEU A 334 -11.94 -1.14 7.59
C LEU A 334 -12.99 -0.32 6.85
N ASP A 335 -12.71 0.97 6.66
CA ASP A 335 -13.50 1.88 5.84
C ASP A 335 -12.76 2.14 4.52
N TYR A 336 -13.35 1.78 3.39
CA TYR A 336 -12.71 1.89 2.08
C TYR A 336 -13.66 2.46 1.02
N THR A 337 -13.09 2.99 -0.06
CA THR A 337 -13.85 3.54 -1.19
C THR A 337 -13.41 2.87 -2.48
N VAL A 338 -14.38 2.42 -3.26
CA VAL A 338 -14.19 1.96 -4.64
C VAL A 338 -14.54 3.11 -5.59
N PHE A 339 -13.72 3.36 -6.59
CA PHE A 339 -13.91 4.42 -7.59
C PHE A 339 -14.03 3.84 -8.99
N ASN A 340 -14.63 4.64 -9.88
CA ASN A 340 -14.73 4.36 -11.30
C ASN A 340 -14.35 5.61 -12.12
N ASN A 341 -13.14 6.16 -11.89
CA ASN A 341 -12.79 7.53 -12.29
C ASN A 341 -12.28 7.67 -13.74
N ASN A 342 -11.39 6.79 -14.21
CA ASN A 342 -10.80 6.87 -15.55
C ASN A 342 -11.47 5.90 -16.53
N SER A 343 -12.81 5.93 -16.57
CA SER A 343 -13.62 4.93 -17.25
C SER A 343 -14.54 5.49 -18.33
N THR A 344 -15.03 4.60 -19.17
CA THR A 344 -16.03 4.87 -20.22
C THR A 344 -17.30 4.05 -20.06
N ALA A 345 -17.40 3.24 -19.00
CA ALA A 345 -18.62 2.54 -18.59
C ALA A 345 -18.82 2.54 -17.08
N THR A 346 -20.03 2.16 -16.68
CA THR A 346 -20.41 1.97 -15.28
C THR A 346 -19.77 0.69 -14.75
N LEU A 347 -19.16 0.74 -13.55
CA LEU A 347 -18.71 -0.46 -12.84
C LEU A 347 -19.95 -1.14 -12.24
N PRO A 348 -20.21 -2.42 -12.54
CA PRO A 348 -21.43 -3.07 -12.10
C PRO A 348 -21.48 -3.28 -10.58
N ALA A 349 -22.68 -3.38 -10.02
CA ALA A 349 -22.87 -3.85 -8.66
C ALA A 349 -22.39 -5.31 -8.53
N ASN A 350 -22.01 -5.69 -7.32
CA ASN A 350 -21.42 -6.99 -6.99
C ASN A 350 -20.03 -7.22 -7.60
N THR A 351 -19.29 -6.15 -7.95
CA THR A 351 -17.85 -6.28 -8.24
C THR A 351 -17.15 -6.77 -6.98
N PRO A 352 -16.43 -7.90 -7.03
CA PRO A 352 -15.87 -8.53 -5.85
C PRO A 352 -14.70 -7.74 -5.28
N ILE A 353 -14.49 -7.88 -3.98
CA ILE A 353 -13.41 -7.24 -3.25
C ILE A 353 -12.79 -8.28 -2.34
N ALA A 354 -11.48 -8.49 -2.44
CA ALA A 354 -10.73 -9.43 -1.63
C ALA A 354 -9.75 -8.71 -0.70
N PHE A 355 -9.55 -9.28 0.49
CA PHE A 355 -8.68 -8.76 1.52
C PHE A 355 -7.63 -9.82 1.86
N PHE A 356 -6.36 -9.51 1.63
CA PHE A 356 -5.25 -10.43 1.81
C PHE A 356 -4.26 -9.94 2.88
N ILE A 357 -3.59 -10.90 3.53
CA ILE A 357 -2.41 -10.66 4.34
C ILE A 357 -1.41 -11.78 4.00
N ASP A 358 -0.19 -11.43 3.57
CA ASP A 358 0.84 -12.38 3.13
C ASP A 358 0.31 -13.42 2.12
N ASP A 359 -0.40 -12.97 1.07
CA ASP A 359 -1.08 -13.79 0.05
C ASP A 359 -2.22 -14.71 0.58
N VAL A 360 -2.59 -14.60 1.86
CA VAL A 360 -3.68 -15.38 2.45
C VAL A 360 -4.97 -14.57 2.42
N LEU A 361 -6.00 -15.10 1.76
CA LEU A 361 -7.34 -14.52 1.76
C LEU A 361 -7.94 -14.52 3.17
N ILE A 362 -8.24 -13.33 3.70
CA ILE A 362 -8.78 -13.11 5.04
C ILE A 362 -10.29 -12.91 4.99
N ALA A 363 -10.77 -12.12 4.04
CA ALA A 363 -12.17 -11.77 3.89
C ALA A 363 -12.51 -11.40 2.45
N GLN A 364 -13.81 -11.28 2.20
CA GLN A 364 -14.35 -10.83 0.92
C GLN A 364 -15.55 -9.92 1.13
N SER A 365 -15.75 -9.01 0.19
CA SER A 365 -16.91 -8.14 0.06
C SER A 365 -17.28 -7.99 -1.41
N VAL A 366 -18.31 -7.20 -1.69
CA VAL A 366 -18.68 -6.81 -3.05
C VAL A 366 -19.17 -5.36 -3.06
N THR A 367 -19.12 -4.67 -4.20
CA THR A 367 -19.84 -3.39 -4.35
C THR A 367 -21.34 -3.59 -4.25
N ASN A 368 -22.05 -2.63 -3.67
CA ASN A 368 -23.49 -2.73 -3.40
C ASN A 368 -24.35 -2.21 -4.55
N SER A 369 -23.85 -1.20 -5.28
CA SER A 369 -24.54 -0.53 -6.37
C SER A 369 -23.63 -0.38 -7.59
N ASP A 370 -24.26 -0.13 -8.74
CA ASP A 370 -23.55 0.27 -9.95
C ASP A 370 -22.84 1.62 -9.68
N ILE A 371 -21.53 1.69 -9.91
CA ILE A 371 -20.74 2.92 -9.75
C ILE A 371 -20.64 3.62 -11.11
N PRO A 372 -21.29 4.79 -11.29
CA PRO A 372 -21.28 5.49 -12.58
C PRO A 372 -19.87 5.96 -12.94
N ILE A 373 -19.66 6.35 -14.20
CA ILE A 373 -18.40 6.97 -14.67
C ILE A 373 -18.09 8.21 -13.82
N GLY A 374 -16.85 8.30 -13.31
CA GLY A 374 -16.42 9.34 -12.37
C GLY A 374 -17.00 9.21 -10.95
N GLY A 375 -17.68 8.10 -10.66
CA GLY A 375 -18.36 7.86 -9.40
C GLY A 375 -17.49 7.11 -8.38
N SER A 376 -18.03 6.98 -7.17
CA SER A 376 -17.42 6.20 -6.09
C SER A 376 -18.47 5.60 -5.16
N GLU A 377 -18.10 4.53 -4.45
CA GLU A 377 -18.91 3.88 -3.41
C GLU A 377 -18.07 3.70 -2.14
N ASN A 378 -18.59 4.17 -1.00
CA ASN A 378 -17.97 3.97 0.31
C ASN A 378 -18.53 2.71 0.96
N ASN A 379 -17.66 1.90 1.51
CA ASN A 379 -17.98 0.62 2.13
C ASN A 379 -17.23 0.45 3.46
N GLN A 380 -17.73 -0.48 4.27
CA GLN A 380 -17.15 -0.85 5.55
C GLN A 380 -17.19 -2.38 5.72
N ILE A 381 -16.16 -2.97 6.32
CA ILE A 381 -16.13 -4.38 6.69
C ILE A 381 -15.40 -4.59 8.03
N SER A 382 -15.87 -5.54 8.84
CA SER A 382 -15.15 -6.02 10.02
C SER A 382 -14.55 -7.39 9.74
N ILE A 383 -13.24 -7.54 9.93
CA ILE A 383 -12.49 -8.76 9.65
C ILE A 383 -11.81 -9.29 10.91
N THR A 384 -11.85 -10.61 11.15
CA THR A 384 -11.14 -11.25 12.27
C THR A 384 -9.78 -11.76 11.78
N ILE A 385 -8.69 -11.21 12.32
CA ILE A 385 -7.33 -11.60 11.99
C ILE A 385 -6.96 -12.93 12.69
N PRO A 386 -6.62 -13.99 11.94
CA PRO A 386 -6.19 -15.26 12.50
C PRO A 386 -5.01 -15.11 13.48
N SER A 387 -4.98 -15.95 14.52
CA SER A 387 -3.88 -15.95 15.51
C SER A 387 -2.53 -16.42 14.95
N SER A 388 -2.50 -16.95 13.73
CA SER A 388 -1.27 -17.29 13.01
C SER A 388 -0.56 -16.07 12.42
N ILE A 389 -1.26 -14.96 12.24
CA ILE A 389 -0.72 -13.71 11.70
C ILE A 389 -0.13 -12.90 12.87
N PRO A 390 1.05 -12.28 12.74
CA PRO A 390 1.60 -11.37 13.75
C PRO A 390 0.66 -10.19 14.06
N ASP A 391 0.97 -9.44 15.11
CA ASP A 391 0.18 -8.24 15.46
C ASP A 391 0.47 -7.05 14.54
N SER A 392 1.57 -7.09 13.78
CA SER A 392 1.90 -6.11 12.74
C SER A 392 1.91 -6.81 11.39
N PHE A 393 1.12 -6.32 10.44
CA PHE A 393 0.99 -6.89 9.10
C PHE A 393 0.60 -5.83 8.07
N ILE A 394 0.87 -6.11 6.79
CA ILE A 394 0.36 -5.32 5.67
C ILE A 394 -0.93 -5.98 5.20
N ILE A 395 -2.01 -5.21 5.15
CA ILE A 395 -3.24 -5.63 4.46
C ILE A 395 -3.19 -5.15 3.02
N GLU A 396 -3.53 -6.06 2.12
CA GLU A 396 -3.74 -5.81 0.69
C GLU A 396 -5.24 -5.91 0.41
N ILE A 397 -5.78 -4.91 -0.29
CA ILE A 397 -7.18 -4.87 -0.66
C ILE A 397 -7.25 -4.74 -2.17
N GLU A 398 -7.94 -5.67 -2.80
CA GLU A 398 -8.08 -5.75 -4.25
C GLU A 398 -9.55 -5.67 -4.64
N VAL A 399 -9.91 -4.70 -5.48
CA VAL A 399 -11.21 -4.66 -6.14
C VAL A 399 -11.17 -5.46 -7.45
N ASP A 400 -12.31 -6.01 -7.83
CA ASP A 400 -12.44 -6.96 -8.94
C ASP A 400 -11.72 -8.30 -8.75
N ASN A 401 -11.45 -8.67 -7.50
CA ASN A 401 -10.87 -9.98 -7.16
C ASN A 401 -11.79 -10.76 -6.22
N ASP A 402 -12.10 -12.01 -6.58
CA ASP A 402 -12.88 -12.96 -5.76
C ASP A 402 -12.01 -13.90 -4.91
N GLY A 403 -10.75 -13.55 -4.67
CA GLY A 403 -9.78 -14.36 -3.96
C GLY A 403 -8.96 -15.30 -4.86
N SER A 404 -9.15 -15.25 -6.18
CA SER A 404 -8.44 -16.09 -7.16
C SER A 404 -7.25 -15.40 -7.83
N ASN A 405 -7.03 -14.10 -7.57
CA ASN A 405 -5.98 -13.26 -8.18
C ASN A 405 -6.14 -13.15 -9.70
N THR A 406 -7.39 -13.14 -10.15
CA THR A 406 -7.78 -12.86 -11.53
C THR A 406 -8.96 -11.90 -11.55
N GLY A 407 -8.84 -10.82 -12.33
CA GLY A 407 -9.94 -9.89 -12.61
C GLY A 407 -11.14 -10.59 -13.27
N ILE A 408 -12.34 -10.19 -12.86
CA ILE A 408 -13.62 -10.72 -13.34
C ILE A 408 -14.29 -9.75 -14.31
N ILE A 409 -14.23 -8.46 -14.01
CA ILE A 409 -14.71 -7.39 -14.87
C ILE A 409 -13.56 -6.96 -15.77
N THR A 410 -13.81 -6.86 -17.07
CA THR A 410 -12.81 -6.28 -17.97
C THR A 410 -12.78 -4.77 -17.80
N GLU A 411 -11.60 -4.23 -17.57
CA GLU A 411 -11.40 -2.83 -17.21
C GLU A 411 -10.49 -2.09 -18.19
N THR A 412 -10.44 -0.76 -18.10
CA THR A 412 -9.51 0.03 -18.92
C THR A 412 -8.06 -0.12 -18.48
N ASN A 413 -7.84 -0.46 -17.22
CA ASN A 413 -6.56 -0.77 -16.62
C ASN A 413 -6.78 -1.89 -15.60
N GLU A 414 -6.03 -2.99 -15.73
CA GLU A 414 -6.17 -4.19 -14.90
C GLU A 414 -5.11 -4.23 -13.78
N VAL A 415 -4.30 -3.18 -13.65
CA VAL A 415 -3.13 -3.14 -12.73
C VAL A 415 -3.20 -2.02 -11.69
N ASN A 416 -4.35 -1.36 -11.54
CA ASN A 416 -4.61 -0.28 -10.57
C ASN A 416 -5.70 -0.65 -9.54
N ASN A 417 -6.00 -1.95 -9.42
CA ASN A 417 -7.08 -2.49 -8.61
C ASN A 417 -6.72 -2.73 -7.14
N GLU A 418 -5.48 -2.44 -6.72
CA GLU A 418 -4.94 -2.80 -5.41
C GLU A 418 -4.54 -1.59 -4.55
N THR A 419 -4.64 -1.75 -3.23
CA THR A 419 -4.09 -0.81 -2.23
C THR A 419 -3.52 -1.58 -1.03
N PHE A 420 -2.52 -0.99 -0.38
CA PHE A 420 -1.81 -1.59 0.76
C PHE A 420 -1.82 -0.66 1.97
N GLU A 421 -1.95 -1.21 3.18
CA GLU A 421 -1.83 -0.45 4.44
C GLU A 421 -1.13 -1.28 5.53
N LEU A 422 -0.28 -0.64 6.35
CA LEU A 422 0.31 -1.27 7.53
C LEU A 422 -0.64 -1.15 8.72
N ILE A 423 -1.09 -2.28 9.28
CA ILE A 423 -1.96 -2.32 10.45
C ILE A 423 -1.21 -2.93 11.64
N GLU A 424 -1.39 -2.31 12.81
CA GLU A 424 -0.86 -2.79 14.09
C GLU A 424 -2.04 -3.08 15.05
N LEU A 425 -2.19 -4.34 15.43
CA LEU A 425 -3.10 -4.77 16.49
C LEU A 425 -2.52 -4.40 17.85
N ILE A 426 -3.41 -4.24 18.82
CA ILE A 426 -3.05 -3.93 20.20
C ILE A 426 -3.28 -5.20 21.05
N PRO A 427 -2.24 -6.04 21.27
CA PRO A 427 -2.37 -7.27 22.03
C PRO A 427 -2.58 -7.00 23.53
N LEU A 428 -2.84 -8.07 24.28
CA LEU A 428 -2.88 -7.99 25.75
C LEU A 428 -1.51 -7.53 26.29
N PRO A 429 -1.45 -6.45 27.09
CA PRO A 429 -0.21 -5.93 27.65
C PRO A 429 0.51 -6.95 28.56
N GLU A 430 1.84 -6.82 28.67
CA GLU A 430 2.61 -7.56 29.68
C GLU A 430 2.33 -7.06 31.10
N THR A 431 2.54 -7.93 32.09
CA THR A 431 2.27 -7.58 33.49
C THR A 431 3.45 -6.88 34.17
N ILE A 432 3.15 -5.83 34.93
CA ILE A 432 4.10 -5.04 35.71
C ILE A 432 4.01 -5.46 37.19
N GLN A 433 5.10 -5.99 37.72
CA GLN A 433 5.14 -6.51 39.10
C GLN A 433 5.20 -5.39 40.14
N LEU A 434 4.21 -5.35 41.04
CA LEU A 434 4.20 -4.52 42.23
C LEU A 434 4.61 -5.31 43.49
N GLN A 435 4.93 -4.59 44.56
CA GLN A 435 5.18 -5.19 45.87
C GLN A 435 3.88 -5.72 46.48
N PRO A 436 3.93 -6.88 47.16
CA PRO A 436 2.76 -7.42 47.83
C PRO A 436 2.28 -6.51 48.96
N ILE A 437 0.99 -6.59 49.27
CA ILE A 437 0.41 -5.95 50.45
C ILE A 437 0.12 -7.01 51.51
N THR A 438 0.30 -6.63 52.78
CA THR A 438 0.16 -7.54 53.92
C THR A 438 -0.99 -7.11 54.82
N ALA A 439 -1.76 -8.08 55.32
CA ALA A 439 -2.80 -7.87 56.33
C ALA A 439 -2.68 -8.89 57.48
N CYS A 440 -3.28 -8.56 58.63
CA CYS A 440 -3.33 -9.45 59.78
C CYS A 440 -4.13 -10.71 59.47
N ASP A 441 -3.60 -11.87 59.83
CA ASP A 441 -4.36 -13.13 59.80
C ASP A 441 -5.54 -13.06 60.80
N GLU A 442 -6.75 -13.14 60.27
CA GLU A 442 -8.01 -13.25 61.00
C GLU A 442 -8.32 -14.70 61.40
N GLY A 443 -7.54 -15.66 60.88
CA GLY A 443 -7.58 -17.07 61.22
C GLY A 443 -7.45 -17.96 59.98
N PHE A 444 -6.65 -19.03 60.11
CA PHE A 444 -6.38 -20.01 59.06
C PHE A 444 -5.82 -19.38 57.78
N ASN A 445 -4.93 -18.39 57.89
CA ASN A 445 -4.34 -17.65 56.78
C ASN A 445 -5.37 -16.88 55.94
N LYS A 446 -6.36 -16.28 56.58
CA LYS A 446 -7.41 -15.49 55.92
C LYS A 446 -7.33 -14.06 56.41
N ALA A 447 -7.57 -13.10 55.53
CA ALA A 447 -7.56 -11.71 55.92
C ALA A 447 -8.41 -10.85 54.98
N THR A 448 -8.86 -9.72 55.50
CA THR A 448 -9.53 -8.67 54.74
C THR A 448 -8.52 -7.59 54.32
N PHE A 449 -8.51 -7.24 53.03
CA PHE A 449 -7.57 -6.30 52.42
C PHE A 449 -8.27 -5.07 51.86
N ASP A 450 -7.63 -3.92 52.04
CA ASP A 450 -7.92 -2.71 51.27
C ASP A 450 -6.95 -2.65 50.10
N LEU A 451 -7.38 -3.13 48.94
CA LEU A 451 -6.59 -3.23 47.72
C LEU A 451 -6.18 -1.84 47.20
N SER A 452 -6.93 -0.78 47.51
CA SER A 452 -6.58 0.59 47.07
C SER A 452 -5.20 1.04 47.57
N LYS A 453 -4.70 0.45 48.66
CA LYS A 453 -3.37 0.73 49.20
C LYS A 453 -2.24 0.41 48.22
N VAL A 454 -2.42 -0.57 47.34
CA VAL A 454 -1.41 -0.96 46.35
C VAL A 454 -1.19 0.16 45.32
N LEU A 455 -2.20 1.00 45.07
CA LEU A 455 -2.13 2.10 44.09
C LEU A 455 -1.14 3.20 44.49
N ASN A 456 -0.67 3.24 45.74
CA ASN A 456 0.40 4.15 46.15
C ASN A 456 1.77 3.78 45.53
N GLN A 457 1.88 2.61 44.92
CA GLN A 457 3.07 2.16 44.20
C GLN A 457 3.09 2.58 42.72
N ILE A 458 2.00 3.16 42.23
CA ILE A 458 1.80 3.56 40.83
C ILE A 458 1.74 5.09 40.76
N ASP A 459 2.31 5.70 39.72
CA ASP A 459 2.09 7.12 39.43
C ASP A 459 0.69 7.29 38.82
N GLN A 460 -0.28 7.65 39.66
CA GLN A 460 -1.68 7.72 39.26
C GLN A 460 -1.97 8.86 38.26
N ASN A 461 -1.04 9.77 37.99
CA ASN A 461 -1.25 10.84 37.02
C ASN A 461 -1.13 10.36 35.56
N GLU A 462 -0.60 9.16 35.32
CA GLU A 462 -0.44 8.58 33.98
C GLU A 462 -1.69 7.81 33.51
N TYR A 463 -2.69 7.62 34.37
CA TYR A 463 -3.83 6.73 34.11
C TYR A 463 -5.18 7.39 34.37
N LEU A 464 -6.20 6.95 33.63
CA LEU A 464 -7.57 7.46 33.72
C LEU A 464 -8.37 6.79 34.86
N SER A 465 -8.22 5.47 35.01
CA SER A 465 -8.96 4.69 36.00
C SER A 465 -8.21 3.39 36.37
N PHE A 466 -8.62 2.75 37.46
CA PHE A 466 -8.05 1.47 37.93
C PHE A 466 -9.16 0.48 38.27
N THR A 467 -9.03 -0.76 37.78
CA THR A 467 -9.97 -1.86 38.02
C THR A 467 -9.22 -3.11 38.47
N PHE A 468 -9.75 -3.84 39.45
CA PHE A 468 -9.09 -4.99 40.08
C PHE A 468 -9.69 -6.33 39.62
N PHE A 469 -8.86 -7.34 39.45
CA PHE A 469 -9.25 -8.66 38.94
C PHE A 469 -8.53 -9.80 39.68
N GLU A 470 -9.18 -10.96 39.77
CA GLU A 470 -8.59 -12.16 40.38
C GLU A 470 -7.70 -12.97 39.42
N SER A 471 -7.86 -12.78 38.10
CA SER A 471 -7.07 -13.47 37.08
C SER A 471 -6.98 -12.66 35.77
N LEU A 472 -6.07 -13.03 34.88
CA LEU A 472 -6.01 -12.47 33.52
C LEU A 472 -7.28 -12.78 32.71
N ASP A 473 -7.87 -13.98 32.87
CA ASP A 473 -9.13 -14.35 32.20
C ASP A 473 -10.30 -13.44 32.64
N ALA A 474 -10.28 -12.99 33.91
CA ALA A 474 -11.27 -12.08 34.43
C ALA A 474 -11.17 -10.67 33.79
N ILE A 475 -9.99 -10.26 33.33
CA ILE A 475 -9.82 -9.01 32.56
C ILE A 475 -10.50 -9.13 31.20
N VAL A 476 -10.25 -10.23 30.49
CA VAL A 476 -10.85 -10.48 29.15
C VAL A 476 -12.37 -10.62 29.20
N THR A 477 -12.90 -11.17 30.30
CA THR A 477 -14.35 -11.34 30.51
C THR A 477 -15.01 -10.19 31.26
N ASP A 478 -14.26 -9.12 31.56
CA ASP A 478 -14.70 -7.94 32.33
C ASP A 478 -15.38 -8.29 33.67
N ASN A 479 -14.84 -9.29 34.37
CA ASN A 479 -15.33 -9.75 35.66
C ASN A 479 -14.50 -9.14 36.81
N SER A 480 -14.75 -7.86 37.09
CA SER A 480 -14.01 -7.09 38.09
C SER A 480 -14.39 -7.40 39.55
N ILE A 481 -13.46 -7.13 40.46
CA ILE A 481 -13.69 -7.20 41.92
C ILE A 481 -14.55 -6.00 42.34
N PRO A 482 -15.77 -6.22 42.89
CA PRO A 482 -16.72 -5.13 43.13
C PRO A 482 -16.40 -4.26 44.35
N ASN A 483 -15.73 -4.80 45.37
CA ASN A 483 -15.43 -4.11 46.64
C ASN A 483 -13.92 -4.16 46.95
N PRO A 484 -13.08 -3.41 46.22
CA PRO A 484 -11.63 -3.49 46.38
C PRO A 484 -11.12 -2.97 47.73
N THR A 485 -11.88 -2.14 48.45
CA THR A 485 -11.46 -1.62 49.77
C THR A 485 -11.75 -2.60 50.93
N ASP A 486 -12.49 -3.68 50.66
CA ASP A 486 -12.96 -4.67 51.66
C ASP A 486 -12.90 -6.08 51.07
N TYR A 487 -11.77 -6.42 50.44
CA TYR A 487 -11.59 -7.68 49.73
C TYR A 487 -11.20 -8.81 50.70
N PHE A 488 -12.01 -9.88 50.75
CA PHE A 488 -11.75 -11.02 51.62
C PHE A 488 -10.98 -12.13 50.90
N SER A 489 -9.78 -12.43 51.37
CA SER A 489 -8.95 -13.52 50.86
C SER A 489 -9.06 -14.78 51.73
N ASN A 490 -9.16 -15.95 51.10
CA ASN A 490 -9.26 -17.24 51.76
C ASN A 490 -7.93 -18.02 51.83
N GLU A 491 -6.85 -17.48 51.27
CA GLU A 491 -5.56 -18.15 51.16
C GLU A 491 -4.39 -17.16 51.20
N THR A 492 -3.18 -17.67 51.47
CA THR A 492 -1.95 -16.90 51.48
C THR A 492 -0.83 -17.74 50.86
N PRO A 493 -0.05 -17.23 49.88
CA PRO A 493 -0.25 -16.00 49.13
C PRO A 493 -1.39 -16.12 48.10
N GLN A 494 -2.09 -15.01 47.82
CA GLN A 494 -3.02 -14.89 46.68
C GLN A 494 -2.49 -13.86 45.67
N THR A 495 -2.61 -14.10 44.38
CA THR A 495 -2.19 -13.15 43.33
C THR A 495 -3.40 -12.43 42.75
N LEU A 496 -3.32 -11.10 42.59
CA LEU A 496 -4.34 -10.26 41.97
C LEU A 496 -3.74 -9.36 40.89
N TYR A 497 -4.62 -8.85 40.02
CA TYR A 497 -4.28 -8.00 38.88
C TYR A 497 -5.01 -6.67 38.94
N ILE A 498 -4.44 -5.64 38.31
CA ILE A 498 -5.03 -4.31 38.16
C ILE A 498 -4.91 -3.92 36.69
N THR A 499 -5.99 -3.50 36.06
CA THR A 499 -5.91 -2.76 34.79
C THR A 499 -5.90 -1.28 35.10
N ALA A 500 -4.96 -0.55 34.50
CA ALA A 500 -4.86 0.90 34.59
C ALA A 500 -5.14 1.52 33.22
N GLU A 501 -6.27 2.20 33.07
CA GLU A 501 -6.77 2.69 31.78
C GLU A 501 -5.91 3.85 31.24
N THR A 502 -5.59 3.80 29.95
CA THR A 502 -4.88 4.83 29.18
C THR A 502 -5.79 5.38 28.07
N ASP A 503 -5.32 6.37 27.30
CA ASP A 503 -6.11 6.94 26.20
C ASP A 503 -6.43 5.92 25.08
N ILE A 504 -5.61 4.88 24.93
CA ILE A 504 -5.69 3.91 23.82
C ILE A 504 -6.04 2.50 24.31
N CYS A 505 -5.56 2.10 25.49
CA CYS A 505 -5.86 0.79 26.08
C CYS A 505 -5.71 0.83 27.62
N PHE A 506 -4.88 -0.03 28.20
CA PHE A 506 -4.61 -0.13 29.62
C PHE A 506 -3.26 -0.82 29.86
N ASP A 507 -2.64 -0.59 31.01
CA ASP A 507 -1.53 -1.40 31.52
C ASP A 507 -2.03 -2.44 32.53
N ILE A 508 -1.30 -3.55 32.69
CA ILE A 508 -1.64 -4.58 33.67
C ILE A 508 -0.59 -4.60 34.77
N PHE A 509 -1.01 -4.39 36.01
CA PHE A 509 -0.17 -4.60 37.19
C PHE A 509 -0.53 -5.91 37.89
N VAL A 510 0.46 -6.55 38.51
CA VAL A 510 0.27 -7.79 39.28
C VAL A 510 0.88 -7.65 40.67
N PHE A 511 0.18 -8.12 41.69
CA PHE A 511 0.62 -8.05 43.08
C PHE A 511 0.12 -9.22 43.91
N GLY A 512 0.82 -9.48 45.03
CA GLY A 512 0.45 -10.53 45.99
C GLY A 512 -0.27 -9.99 47.21
N LEU A 513 -1.21 -10.77 47.73
CA LEU A 513 -1.77 -10.64 49.06
C LEU A 513 -1.06 -11.60 50.00
N LEU A 514 -0.53 -11.07 51.09
CA LEU A 514 0.14 -11.84 52.13
C LEU A 514 -0.58 -11.64 53.46
N THR A 515 -0.66 -12.71 54.23
CA THR A 515 -1.11 -12.66 55.63
C THR A 515 0.10 -12.69 56.54
N GLU A 516 0.03 -11.95 57.64
CA GLU A 516 1.00 -12.06 58.73
C GLU A 516 0.30 -12.37 60.05
N ASN A 517 0.94 -13.19 60.88
CA ASN A 517 0.43 -13.50 62.20
C ASN A 517 0.45 -12.24 63.07
N CYS A 518 -0.72 -11.81 63.55
CA CYS A 518 -0.84 -10.63 64.40
C CYS A 518 -0.92 -11.00 65.89
N PRO A 519 -0.44 -10.14 66.81
CA PRO A 519 -0.46 -10.44 68.24
C PRO A 519 -1.87 -10.77 68.73
N PRO A 520 -2.06 -11.85 69.51
CA PRO A 520 -3.37 -12.19 70.05
C PRO A 520 -3.80 -11.19 71.13
N ILE A 521 -5.11 -11.02 71.32
CA ILE A 521 -5.67 -10.15 72.35
C ILE A 521 -5.99 -11.00 73.59
N ILE A 522 -5.24 -10.78 74.66
CA ILE A 522 -5.38 -11.52 75.91
C ILE A 522 -6.38 -10.80 76.84
N PRO A 523 -7.48 -11.44 77.26
CA PRO A 523 -8.43 -10.84 78.19
C PRO A 523 -7.88 -10.78 79.63
N GLU A 524 -8.41 -9.88 80.45
CA GLU A 524 -7.98 -9.70 81.85
C GLU A 524 -8.73 -10.61 82.84
N GLY A 525 -9.82 -11.24 82.41
CA GLY A 525 -10.57 -12.20 83.23
C GLY A 525 -11.56 -13.06 82.44
N PHE A 526 -12.02 -14.13 83.06
CA PHE A 526 -13.07 -15.00 82.53
C PHE A 526 -13.84 -15.70 83.67
N SER A 527 -15.02 -16.24 83.37
CA SER A 527 -15.98 -16.77 84.34
C SER A 527 -16.42 -18.19 84.01
N PRO A 528 -15.78 -19.23 84.56
CA PRO A 528 -16.16 -20.62 84.31
C PRO A 528 -17.42 -21.01 85.12
N ASN A 529 -18.59 -20.46 84.76
CA ASN A 529 -19.87 -20.66 85.44
C ASN A 529 -20.90 -21.42 84.57
N GLU A 530 -20.51 -21.84 83.38
CA GLU A 530 -21.33 -22.58 82.40
C GLU A 530 -22.52 -21.78 81.86
N ASP A 531 -22.43 -20.44 81.83
CA ASP A 531 -23.46 -19.57 81.25
C ASP A 531 -23.28 -19.29 79.75
N SER A 532 -22.30 -19.95 79.11
CA SER A 532 -21.85 -19.81 77.72
C SER A 532 -21.08 -18.53 77.39
N ILE A 533 -20.85 -17.64 78.35
CA ILE A 533 -20.17 -16.35 78.16
C ILE A 533 -18.86 -16.36 78.96
N ASN A 534 -17.73 -16.24 78.26
CA ASN A 534 -16.40 -16.22 78.88
C ASN A 534 -16.11 -17.42 79.80
N ASP A 535 -16.62 -18.61 79.48
CA ASP A 535 -16.44 -19.84 80.30
C ASP A 535 -15.01 -20.40 80.30
N PHE A 536 -14.20 -19.97 79.34
CA PHE A 536 -12.80 -20.34 79.24
C PHE A 536 -11.94 -19.11 78.98
N PHE A 537 -10.63 -19.27 79.15
CA PHE A 537 -9.67 -18.25 78.84
C PHE A 537 -9.56 -18.03 77.31
N ASN A 538 -10.53 -17.32 76.75
CA ASN A 538 -10.69 -17.10 75.32
C ASN A 538 -9.78 -15.98 74.81
N ILE A 539 -8.53 -16.33 74.51
CA ILE A 539 -7.56 -15.41 73.90
C ILE A 539 -7.92 -15.23 72.41
N GLN A 540 -8.32 -14.02 72.01
CA GLN A 540 -8.75 -13.74 70.63
C GLN A 540 -7.56 -13.79 69.68
N GLY A 541 -7.75 -14.40 68.51
CA GLY A 541 -6.68 -14.59 67.50
C GLY A 541 -5.61 -15.60 67.90
N LEU A 542 -5.76 -16.33 69.02
CA LEU A 542 -4.79 -17.36 69.40
C LEU A 542 -5.05 -18.68 68.67
N TYR A 543 -6.27 -19.20 68.83
CA TYR A 543 -6.67 -20.55 68.45
C TYR A 543 -6.89 -20.77 66.95
N SER A 544 -6.72 -19.74 66.13
CA SER A 544 -6.91 -19.77 64.68
C SER A 544 -5.69 -19.30 63.90
N VAL A 545 -4.74 -18.63 64.56
CA VAL A 545 -3.53 -18.06 63.93
C VAL A 545 -2.27 -18.79 64.43
N PHE A 546 -2.22 -19.11 65.73
CA PHE A 546 -1.07 -19.77 66.35
C PHE A 546 -1.43 -21.20 66.76
N GLU A 547 -1.71 -22.05 65.78
CA GLU A 547 -2.22 -23.41 65.98
C GLU A 547 -1.30 -24.33 66.81
N ASN A 548 -0.01 -23.98 66.88
CA ASN A 548 1.01 -24.72 67.62
C ASN A 548 1.35 -24.10 68.99
N HIS A 549 0.57 -23.13 69.47
CA HIS A 549 0.88 -22.43 70.71
C HIS A 549 0.90 -23.35 71.95
N GLU A 550 1.58 -22.91 73.00
CA GLU A 550 1.61 -23.57 74.30
C GLU A 550 1.21 -22.55 75.38
N LEU A 551 0.14 -22.87 76.10
CA LEU A 551 -0.38 -22.06 77.21
C LEU A 551 -0.13 -22.77 78.54
N LEU A 552 0.64 -22.13 79.43
CA LEU A 552 0.90 -22.60 80.79
C LEU A 552 0.27 -21.67 81.81
N ILE A 553 -0.46 -22.20 82.80
CA ILE A 553 -1.05 -21.42 83.88
C ILE A 553 -0.47 -21.83 85.23
N TYR A 554 -0.12 -20.84 86.02
CA TYR A 554 0.46 -20.96 87.35
C TYR A 554 -0.45 -20.33 88.40
N ASN A 555 -0.51 -20.95 89.58
CA ASN A 555 -1.14 -20.34 90.74
C ASN A 555 -0.25 -19.23 91.35
N ARG A 556 -0.78 -18.49 92.32
CA ARG A 556 -0.05 -17.41 93.03
C ARG A 556 1.24 -17.83 93.76
N TYR A 557 1.48 -19.14 93.90
CA TYR A 557 2.67 -19.69 94.54
C TYR A 557 3.70 -20.19 93.50
N GLY A 558 3.46 -19.98 92.20
CA GLY A 558 4.35 -20.41 91.12
C GLY A 558 4.23 -21.89 90.76
N THR A 559 3.19 -22.59 91.20
CA THR A 559 2.93 -23.99 90.82
C THR A 559 2.19 -24.04 89.48
N LEU A 560 2.68 -24.81 88.51
CA LEU A 560 1.98 -25.09 87.25
C LEU A 560 0.71 -25.89 87.53
N ILE A 561 -0.44 -25.35 87.15
CA ILE A 561 -1.77 -25.96 87.36
C ILE A 561 -2.47 -26.34 86.06
N PHE A 562 -2.07 -25.73 84.94
CA PHE A 562 -2.62 -26.05 83.64
C PHE A 562 -1.56 -25.95 82.54
N LYS A 563 -1.62 -26.88 81.58
CA LYS A 563 -0.92 -26.82 80.31
C LYS A 563 -1.93 -27.12 79.20
N GLY A 564 -2.00 -26.26 78.20
CA GLY A 564 -2.93 -26.37 77.08
C GLY A 564 -2.38 -25.89 75.76
N ASP A 565 -3.21 -26.05 74.75
CA ASP A 565 -3.00 -25.79 73.32
C ASP A 565 -4.40 -25.58 72.67
N ASP A 566 -4.48 -25.61 71.34
CA ASP A 566 -5.74 -25.50 70.60
C ASP A 566 -6.80 -26.54 70.97
N ASN A 567 -6.37 -27.77 71.28
CA ASN A 567 -7.26 -28.88 71.63
C ASN A 567 -7.63 -28.89 73.12
N ASN A 568 -6.81 -28.26 73.96
CA ASN A 568 -6.97 -28.23 75.41
C ASN A 568 -7.04 -26.78 75.90
N LYS A 569 -8.22 -26.17 75.73
CA LYS A 569 -8.52 -24.80 76.21
C LYS A 569 -8.72 -24.77 77.73
N TRP A 570 -8.42 -23.65 78.39
CA TRP A 570 -8.50 -23.55 79.84
C TRP A 570 -9.86 -23.06 80.33
N TYR A 571 -10.72 -23.99 80.77
CA TYR A 571 -12.03 -23.70 81.40
C TYR A 571 -11.92 -23.49 82.92
N GLY A 572 -10.79 -22.94 83.38
CA GLY A 572 -10.52 -22.78 84.82
C GLY A 572 -10.22 -24.08 85.57
N GLN A 573 -10.09 -25.22 84.88
CA GLN A 573 -9.82 -26.52 85.52
C GLN A 573 -8.31 -26.82 85.62
N ILE A 574 -7.93 -27.61 86.61
CA ILE A 574 -6.54 -28.04 86.83
C ILE A 574 -6.27 -29.32 86.01
N ASN A 575 -5.23 -29.33 85.16
CA ASN A 575 -4.76 -30.55 84.47
C ASN A 575 -3.28 -30.89 84.74
N GLN A 576 -2.57 -30.06 85.51
CA GLN A 576 -1.20 -30.30 85.96
C GLN A 576 -1.12 -30.37 87.50
N GLY A 577 -0.12 -31.09 88.02
CA GLY A 577 0.11 -31.24 89.47
C GLY A 577 -0.51 -32.50 90.09
N LEU A 578 -0.26 -32.72 91.39
CA LEU A 578 -0.58 -33.98 92.10
C LEU A 578 -1.99 -34.04 92.71
N THR A 579 -2.68 -32.90 92.86
CA THR A 579 -3.98 -32.82 93.57
C THR A 579 -4.96 -31.94 92.80
N ASN A 580 -6.26 -32.19 92.99
CA ASN A 580 -7.36 -31.41 92.41
C ASN A 580 -7.45 -31.39 90.87
N GLN A 581 -6.85 -32.37 90.18
CA GLN A 581 -7.03 -32.54 88.73
C GLN A 581 -8.53 -32.64 88.37
N GLY A 582 -8.92 -31.94 87.31
CA GLY A 582 -10.30 -31.83 86.84
C GLY A 582 -11.19 -30.87 87.64
N LYS A 583 -10.73 -30.30 88.77
CA LYS A 583 -11.51 -29.32 89.54
C LYS A 583 -11.27 -27.90 89.06
N ILE A 584 -12.32 -27.07 89.13
CA ILE A 584 -12.24 -25.62 88.89
C ILE A 584 -11.39 -24.96 89.99
N VAL A 585 -10.54 -24.04 89.57
CA VAL A 585 -9.66 -23.27 90.46
C VAL A 585 -10.46 -22.26 91.29
N PRO A 586 -10.09 -21.96 92.55
CA PRO A 586 -10.78 -20.94 93.33
C PRO A 586 -10.72 -19.55 92.67
N VAL A 587 -11.73 -18.71 92.93
CA VAL A 587 -11.73 -17.29 92.55
C VAL A 587 -10.43 -16.61 92.96
N GLY A 588 -9.80 -15.90 92.01
CA GLY A 588 -8.54 -15.22 92.25
C GLY A 588 -7.70 -15.01 91.00
N THR A 589 -6.52 -14.43 91.20
CA THR A 589 -5.56 -14.14 90.15
C THR A 589 -4.62 -15.33 89.90
N TYR A 590 -4.48 -15.69 88.64
CA TYR A 590 -3.56 -16.70 88.13
C TYR A 590 -2.58 -16.03 87.16
N TYR A 591 -1.46 -16.71 86.86
CA TYR A 591 -0.42 -16.19 85.99
C TYR A 591 -0.27 -17.08 84.78
N TYR A 592 -0.16 -16.52 83.58
CA TYR A 592 0.04 -17.29 82.36
C TYR A 592 1.43 -17.08 81.78
N LEU A 593 1.91 -18.11 81.09
CA LEU A 593 3.02 -18.06 80.15
C LEU A 593 2.50 -18.62 78.83
N LEU A 594 2.47 -17.76 77.81
CA LEU A 594 1.98 -18.09 76.47
C LEU A 594 3.17 -18.08 75.50
N ASN A 595 3.47 -19.24 74.93
CA ASN A 595 4.47 -19.40 73.89
C ASN A 595 3.76 -19.66 72.56
N LEU A 596 3.74 -18.67 71.67
CA LEU A 596 3.07 -18.75 70.37
C LEU A 596 3.76 -19.69 69.36
N LYS A 597 4.97 -20.17 69.68
CA LYS A 597 5.82 -20.98 68.78
C LYS A 597 6.09 -20.33 67.41
N ASP A 598 6.02 -19.01 67.34
CA ASP A 598 6.33 -18.21 66.17
C ASP A 598 7.65 -17.44 66.41
N PRO A 599 8.63 -17.49 65.48
CA PRO A 599 9.92 -16.83 65.64
C PRO A 599 9.85 -15.29 65.75
N ASN A 600 8.78 -14.68 65.24
CA ASN A 600 8.57 -13.23 65.27
C ASN A 600 8.03 -12.75 66.64
N PHE A 601 7.56 -13.67 67.49
CA PHE A 601 6.94 -13.36 68.77
C PHE A 601 7.74 -13.89 69.97
N LYS A 602 7.90 -13.05 70.99
CA LYS A 602 8.47 -13.47 72.28
C LYS A 602 7.40 -14.15 73.14
N ILE A 603 7.85 -14.99 74.07
CA ILE A 603 6.98 -15.56 75.11
C ILE A 603 6.29 -14.43 75.87
N GLN A 604 4.97 -14.50 75.96
CA GLN A 604 4.14 -13.52 76.64
C GLN A 604 3.80 -14.02 78.04
N THR A 605 3.86 -13.14 79.03
CA THR A 605 3.51 -13.46 80.42
C THR A 605 2.60 -12.38 80.99
N GLY A 606 1.74 -12.77 81.92
CA GLY A 606 0.80 -11.85 82.54
C GLY A 606 -0.03 -12.53 83.61
N TRP A 607 -1.12 -11.87 83.99
CA TRP A 607 -2.09 -12.38 84.96
C TRP A 607 -3.48 -12.45 84.34
N ILE A 608 -4.30 -13.32 84.89
CA ILE A 608 -5.69 -13.54 84.49
C ILE A 608 -6.54 -13.72 85.74
N TYR A 609 -7.66 -13.02 85.82
CA TYR A 609 -8.58 -13.11 86.95
C TYR A 609 -9.71 -14.11 86.68
N VAL A 610 -9.89 -15.08 87.58
CA VAL A 610 -10.98 -16.06 87.51
C VAL A 610 -12.05 -15.66 88.51
N ASN A 611 -13.30 -15.50 88.05
CA ASN A 611 -14.46 -15.14 88.88
C ASN A 611 -15.73 -15.79 88.33
N TYR A 612 -16.56 -16.41 89.16
CA TYR A 612 -17.75 -17.16 88.71
C TYR A 612 -18.87 -17.14 89.74
#